data_AF-A0A0P7B7X9-F1
#
_entry.id   AF-A0A0P7B7X9-F1
#
_cell.length_a   1.000
_cell.length_b   1.000
_cell.length_c   1.000
_cell.angle_alpha   90.00
_cell.angle_beta   90.00
_cell.angle_gamma   90.00
#
_symmetry.space_group_name_H-M   'P 1'
#
loop_
_entity.id
_entity.type
_entity.pdbx_description
1 polymer ?
#
loop_
_entity_poly.entity_id
_entity_poly.type
_entity_poly.pdbx_seq_one_letter_code
_entity_poly.pdbx_strand_id
1 'polypeptide(L)'
;MWKLDKYMHDAHAAGHQIGLHTWDHVHMDEVGPSNTLENIEKMNAWLQEAIGVRSSFVRPPYGQCEEECRKSLVRNGYTIVGWALNPLDWIFATDQKVQSSLEIIDSWKGFPREQWYDMV
;
A
#
# COMPACT_ATOMS: atom_id res chain seq x y z
N MET A 1 6.17 20.65 14.57
CA MET A 1 5.94 19.61 13.56
C MET A 1 6.03 18.27 14.26
N TRP A 2 5.00 17.42 14.18
CA TRP A 2 5.05 16.10 14.81
C TRP A 2 6.08 15.22 14.08
N LYS A 3 6.60 14.18 14.73
CA LYS A 3 7.58 13.27 14.12
C LYS A 3 7.06 12.66 12.81
N LEU A 4 5.77 12.33 12.77
CA LEU A 4 5.12 11.73 11.60
C LEU A 4 5.08 12.70 10.41
N ASP A 5 4.68 13.95 10.65
CA ASP A 5 4.66 15.01 9.63
C ASP A 5 6.05 15.22 9.03
N LYS A 6 7.10 15.13 9.85
CA LYS A 6 8.49 15.23 9.37
C LYS A 6 8.81 14.15 8.36
N TYR A 7 8.52 12.88 8.66
CA TYR A 7 8.86 11.79 7.75
C TYR A 7 8.06 11.86 6.44
N MET A 8 6.79 12.27 6.51
CA MET A 8 5.99 12.49 5.30
C MET A 8 6.50 13.65 4.45
N HIS A 9 6.83 14.78 5.10
CA HIS A 9 7.41 15.91 4.40
C HIS A 9 8.73 15.54 3.72
N ASP A 10 9.63 14.84 4.42
CA ASP A 10 10.91 14.41 3.86
C ASP A 10 10.72 13.47 2.67
N ALA A 11 9.81 12.49 2.78
CA ALA A 11 9.52 11.56 1.69
C ALA A 11 8.95 12.28 0.46
N HIS A 12 8.01 13.20 0.66
CA HIS A 12 7.42 14.00 -0.41
C HIS A 12 8.42 14.96 -1.04
N ALA A 13 9.23 15.67 -0.24
CA ALA A 13 10.26 16.59 -0.71
C ALA A 13 11.38 15.88 -1.48
N ALA A 14 11.65 14.61 -1.18
CA ALA A 14 12.56 13.76 -1.94
C ALA A 14 11.97 13.27 -3.28
N GLY A 15 10.72 13.61 -3.60
CA GLY A 15 10.06 13.27 -4.85
C GLY A 15 9.45 11.86 -4.88
N HIS A 16 9.27 11.21 -3.73
CA HIS A 16 8.61 9.91 -3.67
C HIS A 16 7.09 10.05 -3.89
N GLN A 17 6.51 9.07 -4.59
CA GLN A 17 5.07 8.93 -4.70
C GLN A 17 4.48 8.47 -3.36
N ILE A 18 3.39 9.12 -2.93
CA ILE A 18 2.68 8.77 -1.70
C ILE A 18 1.40 8.01 -2.04
N GLY A 19 1.24 6.81 -1.47
CA GLY A 19 0.04 5.98 -1.55
C GLY A 19 -0.63 5.82 -0.19
N LEU A 20 -1.89 5.40 -0.19
CA LEU A 20 -2.71 5.19 1.00
C LEU A 20 -2.68 3.73 1.43
N HIS A 21 -2.67 3.49 2.75
CA HIS A 21 -2.70 2.15 3.34
C HIS A 21 -3.71 2.07 4.50
N THR A 22 -4.83 2.80 4.38
CA THR A 22 -5.81 3.09 5.45
C THR A 22 -5.23 3.89 6.62
N TRP A 23 -6.10 4.32 7.54
CA TRP A 23 -5.70 5.01 8.76
C TRP A 23 -5.33 4.03 9.88
N ASP A 24 -6.18 3.04 10.16
CA ASP A 24 -6.00 2.10 11.28
C ASP A 24 -5.54 0.68 10.85
N HIS A 25 -5.06 0.51 9.60
CA HIS A 25 -4.68 -0.80 9.03
C HIS A 25 -5.85 -1.81 9.08
N VAL A 26 -7.06 -1.35 8.76
CA VAL A 26 -8.29 -2.14 8.83
C VAL A 26 -8.35 -3.20 7.72
N HIS A 27 -8.93 -4.36 8.02
CA HIS A 27 -9.29 -5.33 6.99
C HIS A 27 -10.52 -4.82 6.23
N MET A 28 -10.33 -4.35 4.99
CA MET A 28 -11.36 -3.61 4.24
C MET A 28 -12.64 -4.41 4.01
N ASP A 29 -12.52 -5.71 3.76
CA ASP A 29 -13.67 -6.59 3.54
C ASP A 29 -14.49 -6.85 4.81
N GLU A 30 -13.87 -6.78 6.00
CA GLU A 30 -14.54 -7.01 7.28
C GLU A 30 -15.30 -5.76 7.75
N VAL A 31 -14.68 -4.58 7.58
CA VAL A 31 -15.29 -3.31 8.01
C VAL A 31 -16.32 -2.78 7.01
N GLY A 32 -16.30 -3.30 5.78
CA GLY A 32 -17.22 -2.95 4.71
C GLY A 32 -16.89 -1.63 4.00
N PRO A 33 -17.62 -1.32 2.91
CA PRO A 33 -17.30 -0.20 2.01
C PRO A 33 -17.28 1.18 2.67
N SER A 34 -18.25 1.46 3.55
CA SER A 34 -18.37 2.77 4.19
C SER A 34 -17.19 3.06 5.12
N ASN A 35 -16.87 2.12 6.00
CA ASN A 35 -15.77 2.27 6.96
C ASN A 35 -14.40 2.22 6.27
N THR A 36 -14.30 1.48 5.16
CA THR A 36 -13.11 1.50 4.29
C THR A 36 -12.88 2.89 3.72
N LEU A 37 -13.91 3.53 3.15
CA LEU A 37 -13.81 4.88 2.61
C LEU A 37 -13.49 5.90 3.71
N GLU A 38 -14.11 5.80 4.89
CA GLU A 38 -13.79 6.67 6.02
C GLU A 38 -12.31 6.57 6.43
N ASN A 39 -11.77 5.35 6.52
CA ASN A 39 -10.35 5.13 6.84
C ASN A 39 -9.41 5.75 5.79
N ILE A 40 -9.75 5.62 4.51
CA ILE A 40 -8.95 6.16 3.41
C ILE A 40 -9.03 7.69 3.39
N GLU A 41 -10.24 8.25 3.54
CA GLU A 41 -10.47 9.69 3.55
C GLU A 41 -9.84 10.38 4.76
N LYS A 42 -9.86 9.74 5.93
CA LYS A 42 -9.16 10.23 7.12
C LYS A 42 -7.66 10.34 6.89
N MET A 43 -7.04 9.34 6.26
CA MET A 43 -5.63 9.40 5.88
C MET A 43 -5.36 10.49 4.84
N ASN A 44 -6.23 10.62 3.83
CA ASN A 44 -6.11 11.67 2.80
C ASN A 44 -6.28 13.09 3.38
N ALA A 45 -7.15 13.27 4.37
CA ALA A 45 -7.30 14.55 5.08
C ALA A 45 -6.00 14.92 5.82
N TRP A 46 -5.41 13.96 6.53
CA TRP A 46 -4.11 14.19 7.18
C TRP A 46 -2.99 14.47 6.18
N LEU A 47 -2.90 13.76 5.05
CA LEU A 47 -1.90 14.07 4.01
C LEU A 47 -2.08 15.48 3.43
N GLN A 48 -3.32 15.91 3.23
CA GLN A 48 -3.63 17.25 2.75
C GLN A 48 -3.15 18.32 3.74
N GLU A 49 -3.32 18.09 5.05
CA GLU A 49 -2.84 18.99 6.10
C GLU A 49 -1.32 18.97 6.23
N ALA A 50 -0.70 17.78 6.20
CA ALA A 50 0.72 17.61 6.49
C ALA A 50 1.62 18.07 5.34
N ILE A 51 1.24 17.79 4.09
CA ILE A 51 2.09 18.02 2.91
C ILE A 51 1.35 18.61 1.71
N GLY A 52 0.07 18.96 1.86
CA GLY A 52 -0.68 19.65 0.81
C GLY A 52 -1.18 18.76 -0.33
N VAL A 53 -1.11 17.44 -0.20
CA VAL A 53 -1.46 16.49 -1.29
C VAL A 53 -2.52 15.49 -0.87
N ARG A 54 -3.21 14.93 -1.87
CA ARG A 54 -4.10 13.77 -1.75
C ARG A 54 -3.63 12.70 -2.71
N SER A 55 -3.87 11.44 -2.37
CA SER A 55 -3.54 10.30 -3.22
C SER A 55 -4.80 9.56 -3.65
N SER A 56 -4.79 9.05 -4.88
CA SER A 56 -5.78 8.12 -5.41
C SER A 56 -5.29 6.67 -5.41
N PHE A 57 -4.03 6.42 -5.05
CA PHE A 57 -3.46 5.08 -5.03
C PHE A 57 -3.64 4.46 -3.65
N VAL A 58 -4.28 3.29 -3.60
CA VAL A 58 -4.54 2.55 -2.36
C VAL A 58 -3.91 1.18 -2.45
N ARG A 59 -3.06 0.83 -1.49
CA ARG A 59 -2.68 -0.57 -1.25
C ARG A 59 -3.53 -1.08 -0.08
N PRO A 60 -4.36 -2.11 -0.26
CA PRO A 60 -5.14 -2.66 0.85
C PRO A 60 -4.23 -3.30 1.91
N PRO A 61 -4.50 -3.11 3.21
CA PRO A 61 -3.95 -3.94 4.28
C PRO A 61 -4.09 -5.42 3.95
N TYR A 62 -3.07 -6.22 4.30
CA TYR A 62 -2.99 -7.67 4.03
C TYR A 62 -3.00 -8.06 2.54
N GLY A 63 -3.05 -7.09 1.61
CA GLY A 63 -3.24 -7.36 0.18
C GLY A 63 -4.66 -7.81 -0.17
N GLN A 64 -5.62 -7.65 0.74
CA GLN A 64 -6.98 -8.16 0.62
C GLN A 64 -7.96 -7.03 0.36
N CYS A 65 -8.72 -7.18 -0.73
CA CYS A 65 -9.83 -6.33 -1.11
C CYS A 65 -10.62 -7.13 -2.14
N GLU A 66 -11.72 -7.75 -1.70
CA GLU A 66 -12.57 -8.60 -2.52
C GLU A 66 -13.45 -7.76 -3.46
N GLU A 67 -14.39 -8.40 -4.16
CA GLU A 67 -15.17 -7.79 -5.23
C GLU A 67 -15.88 -6.49 -4.81
N GLU A 68 -16.57 -6.49 -3.66
CA GLU A 68 -17.31 -5.30 -3.20
C GLU A 68 -16.38 -4.19 -2.71
N CYS A 69 -15.27 -4.54 -2.05
CA CYS A 69 -14.21 -3.59 -1.72
C CYS A 69 -13.66 -2.95 -3.01
N ARG A 70 -13.29 -3.75 -4.01
CA ARG A 70 -12.72 -3.27 -5.28
C ARG A 70 -13.68 -2.36 -6.01
N LYS A 71 -14.95 -2.76 -6.15
CA LYS A 71 -15.99 -1.95 -6.78
C LYS A 71 -16.17 -0.63 -6.06
N SER A 72 -16.21 -0.64 -4.72
CA SER A 72 -16.36 0.58 -3.93
C SER A 72 -15.19 1.55 -4.18
N LEU A 73 -13.95 1.08 -4.09
CA LEU A 73 -12.77 1.91 -4.30
C LEU A 73 -12.73 2.49 -5.71
N VAL A 74 -12.94 1.66 -6.74
CA VAL A 74 -12.96 2.12 -8.14
C VAL A 74 -14.06 3.15 -8.40
N ARG A 75 -15.28 2.92 -7.88
CA ARG A 75 -16.40 3.88 -8.01
C ARG A 75 -16.11 5.22 -7.34
N ASN A 76 -15.28 5.24 -6.31
CA ASN A 76 -14.87 6.45 -5.59
C ASN A 76 -13.54 7.05 -6.14
N GLY A 77 -13.07 6.60 -7.30
CA GLY A 77 -11.91 7.19 -7.98
C GLY A 77 -10.55 6.71 -7.47
N TYR A 78 -10.52 5.63 -6.68
CA TYR A 78 -9.29 5.03 -6.19
C TYR A 78 -8.75 3.96 -7.14
N THR A 79 -7.43 3.92 -7.29
CA THR A 79 -6.68 2.88 -7.99
C THR A 79 -6.04 1.95 -6.98
N ILE A 80 -6.36 0.66 -7.08
CA ILE A 80 -5.86 -0.38 -6.18
C ILE A 80 -4.52 -0.88 -6.68
N VAL A 81 -3.51 -0.86 -5.80
CA VAL A 81 -2.13 -1.25 -6.12
C VAL A 81 -1.74 -2.48 -5.30
N GLY A 82 -1.71 -3.64 -5.96
CA GLY A 82 -1.14 -4.87 -5.41
C GLY A 82 0.38 -4.96 -5.60
N TRP A 83 0.88 -6.19 -5.63
CA TRP A 83 2.27 -6.51 -5.97
C TRP A 83 2.30 -7.89 -6.64
N ALA A 84 3.24 -8.11 -7.55
CA ALA A 84 3.49 -9.45 -8.11
C ALA A 84 4.49 -10.25 -7.26
N LEU A 85 5.43 -9.55 -6.61
CA LEU A 85 6.51 -10.13 -5.80
C LEU A 85 6.37 -9.70 -4.34
N ASN A 86 6.31 -10.67 -3.43
CA ASN A 86 6.38 -10.43 -1.99
C ASN A 86 7.76 -10.86 -1.46
N PRO A 87 8.62 -9.93 -1.01
CA PRO A 87 9.96 -10.27 -0.50
C PRO A 87 9.93 -10.91 0.89
N LEU A 88 8.76 -11.03 1.52
CA LEU A 88 8.54 -11.61 2.84
C LEU A 88 9.44 -11.01 3.94
N ASP A 89 9.90 -9.79 3.78
CA ASP A 89 10.81 -9.14 4.74
C ASP A 89 10.21 -9.12 6.15
N TRP A 90 8.91 -8.96 6.27
CA TRP A 90 8.18 -8.94 7.54
C TRP A 90 8.18 -10.26 8.34
N ILE A 91 8.53 -11.42 7.75
CA ILE A 91 8.50 -12.72 8.48
C ILE A 91 9.83 -13.11 9.10
N PHE A 92 10.94 -12.56 8.61
CA PHE A 92 12.27 -13.05 8.95
C PHE A 92 12.82 -12.41 10.23
N ALA A 93 13.56 -13.20 11.02
CA ALA A 93 14.29 -12.70 12.19
C ALA A 93 15.37 -11.67 11.78
N THR A 94 15.67 -10.73 12.68
CA THR A 94 16.43 -9.50 12.40
C THR A 94 17.76 -9.73 11.68
N ASP A 95 18.51 -10.77 12.06
CA ASP A 95 19.87 -11.00 11.55
C ASP A 95 19.89 -11.60 10.13
N GLN A 96 18.80 -12.25 9.71
CA GLN A 96 18.68 -12.89 8.40
C GLN A 96 17.75 -12.13 7.44
N LYS A 97 17.01 -11.15 7.96
CA LYS A 97 15.92 -10.44 7.26
C LYS A 97 16.28 -9.96 5.86
N VAL A 98 17.40 -9.25 5.74
CA VAL A 98 17.82 -8.66 4.47
C VAL A 98 18.21 -9.75 3.48
N GLN A 99 19.01 -10.73 3.90
CA GLN A 99 19.54 -11.76 3.01
C GLN A 99 18.42 -12.66 2.47
N SER A 100 17.49 -13.11 3.34
CA SER A 100 16.36 -13.95 2.92
C SER A 100 15.44 -13.24 1.93
N SER A 101 15.18 -11.94 2.12
CA SER A 101 14.39 -11.16 1.16
C SER A 101 15.12 -10.94 -0.17
N LEU A 102 16.45 -10.74 -0.15
CA LEU A 102 17.24 -10.63 -1.36
C LEU A 102 17.23 -11.92 -2.17
N GLU A 103 17.29 -13.09 -1.52
CA GLU A 103 17.20 -14.38 -2.20
C GLU A 103 15.86 -14.57 -2.90
N ILE A 104 14.75 -14.15 -2.28
CA ILE A 104 13.43 -14.16 -2.91
C ILE A 104 13.42 -13.22 -4.13
N ILE A 105 13.90 -11.99 -3.99
CA ILE A 105 13.98 -11.03 -5.11
C ILE A 105 14.85 -11.57 -6.25
N ASP A 106 15.98 -12.20 -5.92
CA ASP A 106 16.91 -12.75 -6.89
C ASP A 106 16.33 -13.94 -7.64
N SER A 107 15.52 -14.77 -6.97
CA SER A 107 14.80 -15.87 -7.64
C SER A 107 13.79 -15.39 -8.69
N TRP A 108 13.34 -14.14 -8.60
CA TRP A 108 12.45 -13.50 -9.57
C TRP A 108 13.19 -12.80 -10.71
N LYS A 109 14.53 -12.65 -10.64
CA LYS A 109 15.32 -12.09 -11.73
C LYS A 109 15.26 -13.02 -12.93
N GLY A 110 14.64 -12.55 -14.02
CA GLY A 110 14.45 -13.32 -15.25
C GLY A 110 13.07 -13.97 -15.39
N PHE A 111 12.15 -13.76 -14.44
CA PHE A 111 10.77 -14.23 -14.57
C PHE A 111 10.08 -13.55 -15.78
N PRO A 112 9.60 -14.31 -16.79
CA PRO A 112 9.12 -13.72 -18.04
C PRO A 112 7.92 -12.81 -17.81
N ARG A 113 7.98 -11.55 -18.27
CA ARG A 113 6.91 -10.54 -18.10
C ARG A 113 5.52 -10.99 -18.55
N GLU A 114 5.46 -11.87 -19.55
CA GLU A 114 4.22 -12.46 -20.06
C GLU A 114 3.46 -13.26 -18.99
N GLN A 115 4.19 -13.92 -18.07
CA GLN A 115 3.61 -14.77 -17.01
C GLN A 115 3.10 -13.97 -15.80
N TRP A 116 3.29 -12.65 -15.79
CA TRP A 116 2.91 -11.80 -14.65
C TRP A 116 1.40 -11.55 -14.62
N TYR A 117 0.73 -11.58 -15.78
CA TYR A 117 -0.72 -11.39 -15.88
C TYR A 117 -1.51 -12.59 -15.35
N ASP A 118 -0.92 -13.79 -15.33
CA ASP A 118 -1.57 -15.00 -14.82
C ASP A 118 -1.55 -15.10 -13.28
N MET A 119 -0.85 -14.18 -12.61
CA MET A 119 -0.65 -14.18 -11.15
C MET A 119 -1.47 -13.10 -10.41
N VAL A 120 -2.26 -12.28 -11.12
CA VAL A 120 -3.05 -11.16 -10.56
C VAL A 120 -4.52 -11.24 -10.92
#